data_AF-K2MMU8-F1
#
_entry.id   AF-K2MMU8-F1
#
_cell.length_a   1.000
_cell.length_b   1.000
_cell.length_c   1.000
_cell.angle_alpha   90.00
_cell.angle_beta   90.00
_cell.angle_gamma   90.00
#
_symmetry.space_group_name_H-M   'P 1'
#
loop_
_entity.id
_entity.type
_entity.pdbx_description
1 polymer ?
#
loop_
_entity_poly.entity_id
_entity_poly.type
_entity_poly.pdbx_seq_one_letter_code
_entity_poly.pdbx_strand_id
1 'polypeptide(L)'
;MGVKMNDAADSVFFGLSYNSKDKKWELLHGGENSEDLSSTLEPDTNKHVVILLRNGSQGFAYVDGQRVGNAPCQLKNTNSKEISHFYIGGNGGSAGSGEGVSVTVTNVLLYNRPLDGNDIGAFSANKA
;
A
#
# COMPACT_ATOMS: atom_id res chain seq x y z
N MET A 1 -1.82 4.86 0.09
CA MET A 1 -0.91 4.87 -1.10
C MET A 1 -1.11 3.58 -1.87
N GLY A 2 -0.79 3.54 -3.16
CA GLY A 2 -0.93 2.32 -3.95
C GLY A 2 -0.69 2.50 -5.44
N VAL A 3 -1.13 1.49 -6.19
CA VAL A 3 -0.92 1.33 -7.64
C VAL A 3 -2.27 1.18 -8.33
N LYS A 4 -2.46 1.89 -9.44
CA LYS A 4 -3.62 1.76 -10.34
C LYS A 4 -3.18 1.21 -11.70
N MET A 5 -4.01 0.37 -12.32
CA MET A 5 -3.83 -0.13 -13.68
C MET A 5 -4.63 0.70 -14.70
N ASN A 6 -4.17 0.75 -15.96
CA ASN A 6 -4.79 1.57 -17.03
C ASN A 6 -6.29 1.25 -17.27
N ASP A 7 -6.70 -0.02 -17.17
CA ASP A 7 -8.08 -0.48 -17.44
C ASP A 7 -8.79 -1.08 -16.22
N ALA A 8 -8.39 -0.68 -15.01
CA ALA A 8 -9.14 -1.04 -13.81
C ALA A 8 -10.27 -0.01 -13.66
N ALA A 9 -11.53 -0.45 -13.80
CA ALA A 9 -12.71 0.36 -13.48
C ALA A 9 -12.58 0.84 -12.04
N ASP A 10 -12.10 2.08 -11.85
CA ASP A 10 -11.81 2.84 -10.63
C ASP A 10 -11.30 2.08 -9.39
N SER A 11 -10.81 0.86 -9.57
CA SER A 11 -10.42 -0.05 -8.51
C SER A 11 -8.92 0.00 -8.34
N VAL A 12 -8.50 0.17 -7.09
CA VAL A 12 -7.13 0.01 -6.66
C VAL A 12 -6.66 -1.40 -7.01
N PHE A 13 -5.54 -1.51 -7.74
CA PHE A 13 -4.96 -2.81 -8.04
C PHE A 13 -4.31 -3.39 -6.78
N PHE A 14 -3.43 -2.59 -6.16
CA PHE A 14 -2.80 -2.92 -4.90
C PHE A 14 -2.50 -1.64 -4.12
N GLY A 15 -2.84 -1.60 -2.84
CA GLY A 15 -2.64 -0.41 -2.04
C GLY A 15 -2.69 -0.68 -0.55
N LEU A 16 -2.43 0.38 0.22
CA LEU A 16 -2.57 0.43 1.66
C LEU A 16 -3.36 1.67 2.04
N SER A 17 -4.44 1.48 2.80
CA SER A 17 -5.25 2.51 3.43
C SER A 17 -5.18 2.42 4.96
N TYR A 18 -5.53 3.52 5.61
CA TYR A 18 -5.73 3.57 7.05
C TYR A 18 -7.21 3.91 7.32
N ASN A 19 -7.90 3.02 8.02
CA ASN A 19 -9.25 3.23 8.47
C ASN A 19 -9.22 3.92 9.83
N SER A 20 -9.62 5.19 9.85
CA SER A 20 -9.60 6.02 11.06
C SER A 20 -10.69 5.65 12.08
N LYS A 21 -11.79 5.01 11.64
CA LYS A 21 -12.87 4.57 12.53
C LYS A 21 -12.41 3.38 13.37
N ASP A 22 -11.80 2.40 12.70
CA ASP A 22 -11.37 1.16 13.34
C ASP A 22 -9.91 1.20 13.82
N LYS A 23 -9.18 2.29 13.51
CA LYS A 23 -7.75 2.50 13.78
C LYS A 23 -6.88 1.33 13.27
N LYS A 24 -7.13 0.93 12.03
CA LYS A 24 -6.47 -0.22 11.40
C LYS A 24 -5.88 0.15 10.05
N TRP A 25 -4.75 -0.46 9.75
CA TRP A 25 -4.21 -0.51 8.40
C TRP A 25 -4.92 -1.60 7.61
N GLU A 26 -5.25 -1.31 6.37
CA GLU A 26 -6.00 -2.20 5.47
C GLU A 26 -5.27 -2.30 4.13
N LEU A 27 -4.98 -3.53 3.72
CA LEU A 27 -4.49 -3.81 2.37
C LEU A 27 -5.65 -3.78 1.38
N LEU A 28 -5.50 -2.95 0.35
CA LEU A 28 -6.46 -2.79 -0.74
C LEU A 28 -6.03 -3.62 -1.95
N HIS A 29 -6.98 -4.32 -2.56
CA HIS A 29 -6.77 -5.04 -3.80
C HIS A 29 -8.06 -5.28 -4.55
N GLY A 30 -7.97 -5.59 -5.85
CA GLY A 30 -9.12 -5.80 -6.73
C GLY A 30 -9.96 -7.08 -6.47
N GLY A 31 -9.97 -7.61 -5.25
CA GLY A 31 -10.75 -8.78 -4.81
C GLY A 31 -11.54 -8.52 -3.53
N GLU A 32 -12.19 -9.54 -2.96
CA GLU A 32 -12.87 -9.41 -1.66
C GLU A 32 -11.86 -9.13 -0.55
N ASN A 33 -12.14 -8.12 0.27
CA ASN A 33 -11.36 -7.76 1.45
C ASN A 33 -11.53 -8.89 2.50
N SER A 34 -10.46 -9.62 2.82
CA SER A 34 -10.44 -10.54 3.96
C SER A 34 -10.04 -9.80 5.24
N GLU A 35 -10.67 -10.12 6.38
CA GLU A 35 -10.27 -9.63 7.71
C GLU A 35 -8.78 -9.90 8.02
N ASP A 36 -8.19 -10.93 7.40
CA ASP A 36 -6.78 -11.34 7.51
C ASP A 36 -5.77 -10.33 6.93
N LEU A 37 -6.25 -9.26 6.31
CA LEU A 37 -5.45 -8.25 5.61
C LEU A 37 -5.39 -6.90 6.34
N SER A 38 -5.75 -6.91 7.63
CA SER A 38 -5.72 -5.73 8.49
C SER A 38 -4.77 -5.87 9.68
N SER A 39 -4.36 -4.75 10.27
CA SER A 39 -3.56 -4.74 11.51
C SER A 39 -3.86 -3.51 12.36
N THR A 40 -4.00 -3.71 13.68
CA THR A 40 -4.27 -2.66 14.69
C THR A 40 -2.99 -1.92 15.12
N LEU A 41 -2.04 -1.74 14.20
CA LEU A 41 -0.81 -1.00 14.49
C LEU A 41 -1.15 0.45 14.83
N GLU A 42 -0.76 0.89 16.04
CA GLU A 42 -1.08 2.24 16.52
C GLU A 42 -0.57 3.32 15.56
N PRO A 43 -1.36 4.37 15.29
CA PRO A 43 -0.97 5.51 14.48
C PRO A 43 -0.06 6.44 15.30
N ASP A 44 1.14 5.97 15.64
CA ASP A 44 2.22 6.88 16.05
C ASP A 44 2.46 7.95 14.97
N THR A 45 3.07 9.07 15.34
CA THR A 45 3.09 10.30 14.52
C THR A 45 3.75 10.13 13.14
N ASN A 46 4.83 9.35 13.05
CA ASN A 46 5.55 9.12 11.79
C ASN A 46 5.66 7.62 11.48
N LYS A 47 5.02 7.21 10.38
CA LYS A 47 4.99 5.80 9.92
C LYS A 47 5.82 5.60 8.66
N HIS A 48 6.70 4.61 8.69
CA HIS A 48 7.34 4.12 7.48
C HIS A 48 6.44 3.09 6.82
N VAL A 49 6.10 3.30 5.55
CA VAL A 49 5.20 2.43 4.79
C VAL A 49 5.94 1.86 3.59
N VAL A 50 5.82 0.54 3.40
CA VAL A 50 6.32 -0.15 2.22
C VAL A 50 5.17 -0.90 1.55
N ILE A 51 5.07 -0.77 0.23
CA ILE A 51 4.21 -1.59 -0.63
C ILE A 51 5.14 -2.36 -1.56
N LEU A 52 4.98 -3.68 -1.61
CA LEU A 52 5.86 -4.61 -2.30
C LEU A 52 5.05 -5.52 -3.23
N LEU A 53 5.50 -5.64 -4.47
CA LEU A 53 5.04 -6.67 -5.41
C LEU A 53 6.14 -7.72 -5.56
N ARG A 54 5.82 -8.98 -5.23
CA ARG A 54 6.73 -10.12 -5.35
C ARG A 54 6.16 -11.11 -6.36
N ASN A 55 7.03 -11.63 -7.23
CA ASN A 55 6.69 -12.60 -8.28
C ASN A 55 5.54 -12.14 -9.20
N GLY A 56 5.30 -10.83 -9.31
CA GLY A 56 4.22 -10.23 -10.10
C GLY A 56 2.83 -10.35 -9.47
N SER A 57 2.50 -11.46 -8.81
CA SER A 57 1.14 -11.76 -8.34
C SER A 57 0.91 -11.62 -6.84
N GLN A 58 1.97 -11.44 -6.03
CA GLN A 58 1.86 -11.38 -4.57
C GLN A 58 2.15 -9.97 -4.06
N GLY A 59 1.12 -9.32 -3.51
CA GLY A 59 1.23 -8.01 -2.85
C GLY A 59 1.47 -8.16 -1.34
N PHE A 60 2.43 -7.40 -0.81
CA PHE A 60 2.70 -7.27 0.62
C PHE A 60 2.78 -5.80 1.01
N ALA A 61 2.35 -5.47 2.23
CA ALA A 61 2.60 -4.16 2.81
C ALA A 61 3.20 -4.28 4.21
N TYR A 62 3.99 -3.28 4.55
CA TYR A 62 4.65 -3.17 5.85
C TYR A 62 4.45 -1.77 6.41
N VAL A 63 4.20 -1.70 7.71
CA VAL A 63 4.13 -0.46 8.49
C VAL A 63 5.13 -0.59 9.62
N ASP A 64 6.08 0.34 9.70
CA ASP A 64 7.21 0.30 10.65
C ASP A 64 7.96 -1.04 10.64
N GLY A 65 8.17 -1.57 9.43
CA GLY A 65 8.84 -2.85 9.20
C GLY A 65 8.02 -4.09 9.58
N GLN A 66 6.84 -3.91 10.17
CA GLN A 66 5.91 -5.00 10.50
C GLN A 66 4.94 -5.23 9.35
N ARG A 67 4.70 -6.49 9.02
CA ARG A 67 3.81 -6.87 7.94
C ARG A 67 2.34 -6.59 8.32
N VAL A 68 1.59 -6.00 7.40
CA VAL A 68 0.14 -5.86 7.52
C VAL A 68 -0.51 -7.14 6.99
N GLY A 69 -1.37 -7.76 7.80
CA GLY A 69 -2.04 -9.01 7.47
C GLY A 69 -1.14 -10.26 7.47
N ASN A 70 -1.79 -11.43 7.53
CA ASN A 70 -1.12 -12.73 7.65
C ASN A 70 -0.81 -13.38 6.30
N ALA A 71 -1.61 -13.09 5.28
CA ALA A 71 -1.51 -13.67 3.93
C ALA A 71 -1.04 -12.64 2.89
N PRO A 72 -0.35 -13.05 1.81
CA PRO A 72 -0.11 -12.15 0.69
C PRO A 72 -1.45 -11.79 0.05
N CYS A 73 -1.56 -10.56 -0.41
CA CYS A 73 -2.62 -10.21 -1.33
C CYS A 73 -2.37 -10.93 -2.66
N GLN A 74 -3.37 -11.70 -3.12
CA GLN A 74 -3.32 -12.38 -4.41
C GLN A 74 -3.87 -11.45 -5.49
N LEU A 75 -2.99 -10.99 -6.37
CA LEU A 75 -3.31 -10.05 -7.41
C LEU A 75 -3.72 -10.82 -8.67
N LYS A 76 -5.02 -10.81 -8.96
CA LYS A 76 -5.55 -11.38 -10.20
C LYS A 76 -5.19 -10.43 -11.34
N ASN A 77 -4.64 -10.98 -12.43
CA ASN A 77 -4.50 -10.33 -13.74
C ASN A 77 -3.30 -9.37 -13.93
N THR A 78 -2.08 -9.92 -13.95
CA THR A 78 -0.83 -9.19 -14.31
C THR A 78 -0.50 -9.18 -15.81
N ASN A 79 -1.17 -10.00 -16.63
CA ASN A 79 -0.65 -10.33 -17.96
C ASN A 79 -1.14 -9.41 -19.09
N SER A 80 -2.09 -8.51 -18.85
CA SER A 80 -2.66 -7.65 -19.90
C SER A 80 -2.87 -6.19 -19.51
N LYS A 81 -2.56 -5.81 -18.27
CA LYS A 81 -2.83 -4.46 -17.76
C LYS A 81 -1.56 -3.81 -17.26
N GLU A 82 -1.16 -2.73 -17.92
CA GLU A 82 -0.03 -1.90 -17.53
C GLU A 82 -0.38 -1.05 -16.31
N ILE A 83 0.64 -0.75 -15.49
CA ILE A 83 0.53 0.21 -14.41
C ILE A 83 0.27 1.59 -15.03
N SER A 84 -0.81 2.24 -14.59
CA SER A 84 -1.13 3.61 -14.99
C SER A 84 -0.29 4.60 -14.20
N HIS A 85 -0.42 4.55 -12.87
CA HIS A 85 0.25 5.46 -11.97
C HIS A 85 0.29 4.91 -10.54
N PHE A 86 1.19 5.50 -9.76
CA PHE A 86 1.22 5.38 -8.31
C PHE A 86 0.47 6.56 -7.69
N TYR A 87 -0.29 6.32 -6.63
CA TYR A 87 -0.97 7.37 -5.89
C TYR A 87 -0.48 7.43 -4.44
N ILE A 88 -0.23 8.65 -3.97
CA ILE A 88 0.40 8.95 -2.69
C ILE A 88 -0.48 9.96 -1.96
N GLY A 89 -0.78 9.71 -0.69
CA GLY A 89 -1.54 10.63 0.15
C GLY A 89 -3.04 10.78 -0.17
N GLY A 90 -3.61 10.00 -1.10
CA GLY A 90 -5.02 10.12 -1.50
C GLY A 90 -5.63 8.81 -2.01
N ASN A 91 -6.85 8.88 -2.54
CA ASN A 91 -7.67 7.71 -2.87
C ASN A 91 -7.52 7.20 -4.33
N GLY A 92 -6.44 7.52 -5.04
CA GLY A 92 -6.20 7.03 -6.41
C GLY A 92 -7.23 7.50 -7.48
N GLY A 93 -8.10 8.44 -7.13
CA GLY A 93 -8.93 9.22 -8.06
C GLY A 93 -8.17 10.42 -8.63
N SER A 94 -8.84 11.21 -9.49
CA SER A 94 -8.26 12.43 -10.06
C SER A 94 -7.79 13.35 -8.94
N ALA A 95 -6.55 13.83 -9.02
CA ALA A 95 -5.97 14.73 -8.03
C ALA A 95 -6.85 15.99 -7.91
N GLY A 96 -7.63 16.13 -6.84
CA GLY A 96 -8.44 17.34 -6.64
C GLY A 96 -9.72 17.24 -5.80
N SER A 97 -10.21 16.05 -5.41
CA SER A 97 -11.35 15.99 -4.49
C SER A 97 -10.87 16.27 -3.06
N GLY A 98 -10.93 17.53 -2.63
CA GLY A 98 -10.52 18.03 -1.30
C GLY A 98 -11.30 17.50 -0.10
N GLU A 99 -12.04 16.41 -0.26
CA GLU A 99 -12.70 15.68 0.82
C GLU A 99 -11.91 14.40 1.09
N GLY A 100 -10.86 14.50 1.90
CA GLY A 100 -9.99 13.36 2.20
C GLY A 100 -9.03 13.65 3.33
N VAL A 101 -8.72 12.61 4.10
CA VAL A 101 -7.80 12.61 5.25
C VAL A 101 -6.51 13.38 4.94
N SER A 102 -6.21 14.42 5.73
CA SER A 102 -4.96 15.17 5.59
C SER A 102 -3.78 14.32 6.06
N VAL A 103 -2.88 14.00 5.14
CA VAL A 103 -1.64 13.26 5.42
C VAL A 103 -0.46 13.99 4.83
N THR A 104 0.66 13.99 5.54
CA THR A 104 1.95 14.42 5.00
C THR A 104 2.73 13.18 4.60
N VAL A 105 3.24 13.15 3.37
CA VAL A 105 4.11 12.07 2.89
C VAL A 105 5.44 12.66 2.47
N THR A 106 6.53 12.09 2.97
CA THR A 106 7.91 12.46 2.64
C THR A 106 8.66 11.24 2.12
N ASN A 107 9.80 11.48 1.47
CA ASN A 107 10.79 10.44 1.13
C ASN A 107 10.23 9.23 0.36
N VAL A 108 9.48 9.48 -0.72
CA VAL A 108 8.92 8.42 -1.57
C VAL A 108 10.02 7.80 -2.44
N LEU A 109 10.23 6.51 -2.29
CA LEU A 109 11.23 5.72 -3.00
C LEU A 109 10.53 4.65 -3.86
N LEU A 110 11.02 4.46 -5.10
CA LEU A 110 10.51 3.44 -6.01
C LEU A 110 11.65 2.54 -6.47
N TYR A 111 11.47 1.23 -6.32
CA TYR A 111 12.45 0.21 -6.67
C TYR A 111 11.90 -0.71 -7.75
N ASN A 112 12.77 -1.08 -8.70
CA ASN A 112 12.48 -2.06 -9.75
C ASN A 112 12.80 -3.51 -9.33
N ARG A 113 12.95 -3.74 -8.02
CA ARG A 113 13.24 -5.05 -7.42
C ARG A 113 12.43 -5.20 -6.14
N PRO A 114 12.10 -6.44 -5.73
CA PRO A 114 11.57 -6.63 -4.39
C PRO A 114 12.63 -6.29 -3.34
N LEU A 115 12.19 -5.64 -2.27
CA LEU A 115 12.99 -5.44 -1.06
C LEU A 115 12.96 -6.71 -0.20
N ASP A 116 14.05 -6.96 0.52
CA ASP A 116 14.11 -8.01 1.52
C ASP A 116 13.83 -7.48 2.94
N GLY A 117 13.90 -8.36 3.95
CA GLY A 117 13.65 -7.96 5.34
C GLY A 117 14.69 -6.99 5.90
N ASN A 118 15.94 -7.07 5.44
CA ASN A 118 17.02 -6.19 5.89
C ASN A 118 16.83 -4.78 5.31
N ASP A 119 16.52 -4.68 4.01
CA ASP A 119 16.17 -3.44 3.34
C ASP A 119 15.02 -2.74 4.10
N ILE A 120 13.92 -3.46 4.33
CA ILE A 120 12.72 -2.92 5.00
C ILE A 120 13.04 -2.45 6.43
N GLY A 121 13.79 -3.25 7.18
CA GLY A 121 14.21 -2.90 8.54
C GLY A 121 15.10 -1.65 8.57
N ALA A 122 16.05 -1.56 7.64
CA ALA A 122 16.94 -0.41 7.53
C ALA A 122 16.18 0.88 7.18
N PHE A 123 15.25 0.85 6.23
CA PHE A 123 14.44 2.02 5.91
C PHE A 123 13.53 2.43 7.06
N SER A 124 12.94 1.45 7.76
CA SER A 124 12.10 1.73 8.92
C SER A 124 12.88 2.34 10.09
N ALA A 125 14.16 1.99 10.26
CA ALA A 125 15.03 2.56 11.29
C ALA A 125 15.51 3.98 10.94
N ASN A 126 15.58 4.31 9.65
CA ASN A 126 16.07 5.60 9.14
C ASN A 126 14.93 6.49 8.59
N LYS A 127 13.73 6.39 9.18
CA LYS A 127 12.58 7.25 8.84
C LYS A 127 12.77 8.67 9.40
N ALA A 128 13.62 9.46 8.74
CA ALA A 128 13.82 10.88 9.03
C ALA A 128 12.63 11.72 8.56
#